data_AF-A0A7Y5WPK1-F1
#
_entry.id   AF-A0A7Y5WPK1-F1
#
_cell.length_a   1.000
_cell.length_b   1.000
_cell.length_c   1.000
_cell.angle_alpha   90.00
_cell.angle_beta   90.00
_cell.angle_gamma   90.00
#
_symmetry.space_group_name_H-M   'P 1'
#
loop_
_entity.id
_entity.type
_entity.pdbx_description
1 polymer ?
#
loop_
_entity_poly.entity_id
_entity_poly.type
_entity_poly.pdbx_seq_one_letter_code
_entity_poly.pdbx_strand_id
1 'polypeptide(L)'
;MQIGVVEAWIEAPLKHFVSETGAELALLLHPSGQVLAQHGFARAVDVMSACALAAGIHASSGELGKLLDGRPFRGLHHVGRERQIFLAEALWPRGTFIFLTVFGSESSLGLVRLYFDELVAALTSAAPKEVAPTTPALAEHFERDLNHNLAVLFGRA
;
A
#
# COMPACT_ATOMS: atom_id res chain seq x y z
N MET A 1 -8.78 18.15 -0.78
CA MET A 1 -8.79 16.68 -1.02
C MET A 1 -8.22 16.01 0.21
N GLN A 2 -8.89 15.00 0.78
CA GLN A 2 -8.49 14.39 2.06
C GLN A 2 -7.62 13.15 1.81
N ILE A 3 -6.51 13.02 2.56
CA ILE A 3 -5.67 11.83 2.57
C ILE A 3 -6.04 11.02 3.81
N GLY A 4 -6.25 9.72 3.63
CA GLY A 4 -6.47 8.77 4.72
C GLY A 4 -5.21 7.93 4.91
N VAL A 5 -4.72 7.84 6.15
CA VAL A 5 -3.58 6.98 6.51
C VAL A 5 -3.91 6.16 7.75
N VAL A 6 -3.37 4.94 7.81
CA VAL A 6 -3.42 4.10 9.00
C VAL A 6 -2.35 4.52 10.01
N GLU A 7 -1.16 4.92 9.53
CA GLU A 7 -0.08 5.44 10.37
C GLU A 7 0.32 6.85 9.93
N ALA A 8 0.46 7.77 10.89
CA ALA A 8 0.66 9.19 10.62
C ALA A 8 1.94 9.52 9.83
N TRP A 9 3.01 8.74 9.98
CA TRP A 9 4.28 8.96 9.29
C TRP A 9 4.21 8.71 7.76
N ILE A 10 3.14 8.09 7.27
CA ILE A 10 2.90 7.86 5.84
C ILE A 10 2.34 9.12 5.16
N GLU A 11 1.68 10.00 5.92
CA GLU A 11 0.89 11.10 5.36
C GLU A 11 1.75 12.13 4.62
N ALA A 12 2.86 12.56 5.22
CA ALA A 12 3.73 13.57 4.61
C ALA A 12 4.42 13.06 3.32
N PRO A 13 5.03 11.86 3.29
CA PRO A 13 5.54 11.27 2.04
C PRO A 13 4.49 11.15 0.94
N LEU A 14 3.29 10.66 1.27
CA LEU A 14 2.21 10.49 0.28
C LEU A 14 1.70 11.83 -0.25
N LYS A 15 1.55 12.83 0.63
CA LYS A 15 1.21 14.22 0.24
C LYS A 15 2.20 14.79 -0.75
N HIS A 16 3.50 14.57 -0.49
CA HIS A 16 4.55 15.05 -1.37
C HIS A 16 4.45 14.38 -2.75
N PHE A 17 4.36 13.04 -2.80
CA PHE A 17 4.16 12.31 -4.06
C PHE A 17 2.99 12.86 -4.88
N VAL A 18 1.82 13.06 -4.25
CA VAL A 18 0.62 13.56 -4.93
C VAL A 18 0.82 14.99 -5.47
N SER A 19 1.42 15.86 -4.66
CA SER A 19 1.68 17.25 -5.04
C SER A 19 2.58 17.35 -6.27
N GLU A 20 3.66 16.57 -6.27
CA GLU A 20 4.69 16.66 -7.30
C GLU A 20 4.31 15.93 -8.59
N THR A 21 3.52 14.86 -8.49
CA THR A 21 3.11 14.08 -9.66
C THR A 21 1.76 14.50 -10.23
N GLY A 22 0.94 15.24 -9.49
CA GLY A 22 -0.44 15.55 -9.88
C GLY A 22 -1.32 14.29 -9.98
N ALA A 23 -0.98 13.22 -9.25
CA ALA A 23 -1.72 11.97 -9.31
C ALA A 23 -3.19 12.16 -8.90
N GLU A 24 -4.11 11.61 -9.71
CA GLU A 24 -5.55 11.57 -9.41
C GLU A 24 -5.87 10.58 -8.28
N LEU A 25 -5.05 9.53 -8.18
CA LEU A 25 -5.15 8.49 -7.17
C LEU A 25 -3.77 8.06 -6.70
N ALA A 26 -3.60 7.84 -5.40
CA ALA A 26 -2.43 7.14 -4.86
C ALA A 26 -2.86 6.23 -3.70
N LEU A 27 -2.61 4.94 -3.81
CA LEU A 27 -2.89 3.93 -2.79
C LEU A 27 -1.60 3.23 -2.39
N LEU A 28 -1.42 3.06 -1.09
CA LEU A 28 -0.40 2.21 -0.50
C LEU A 28 -1.08 1.05 0.21
N LEU A 29 -0.76 -0.18 -0.18
CA LEU A 29 -1.43 -1.37 0.32
C LEU A 29 -0.44 -2.50 0.60
N HIS A 30 -0.80 -3.38 1.52
CA HIS A 30 -0.09 -4.64 1.74
C HIS A 30 -0.47 -5.65 0.63
N PRO A 31 0.38 -6.63 0.28
CA PRO A 31 0.05 -7.68 -0.69
C PRO A 31 -1.20 -8.51 -0.38
N SER A 32 -1.70 -8.47 0.86
CA SER A 32 -3.00 -9.06 1.24
C SER A 32 -4.21 -8.25 0.76
N GLY A 33 -4.02 -7.04 0.22
CA GLY A 33 -5.08 -6.12 -0.19
C GLY A 33 -5.48 -5.11 0.89
N GLN A 34 -4.87 -5.15 2.08
CA GLN A 34 -5.13 -4.17 3.14
C GLN A 34 -4.56 -2.79 2.79
N VAL A 35 -5.37 -1.74 2.93
CA VAL A 35 -4.98 -0.36 2.64
C VAL A 35 -4.24 0.26 3.82
N LEU A 36 -3.08 0.86 3.57
CA LEU A 36 -2.29 1.62 4.55
C LEU A 36 -2.48 3.13 4.37
N ALA A 37 -2.57 3.58 3.13
CA ALA A 37 -2.84 4.98 2.84
C ALA A 37 -3.56 5.13 1.52
N GLN A 38 -4.34 6.20 1.42
CA GLN A 38 -5.12 6.54 0.24
C GLN A 38 -5.17 8.04 0.02
N HIS A 39 -5.05 8.41 -1.24
CA HIS A 39 -5.37 9.69 -1.81
C HIS A 39 -6.24 9.46 -3.05
N GLY A 40 -7.28 10.28 -3.22
CA GLY A 40 -8.27 10.08 -4.27
C GLY A 40 -9.29 9.01 -3.91
N PHE A 41 -10.36 8.92 -4.70
CA PHE A 41 -11.67 8.28 -4.43
C PHE A 41 -12.66 9.08 -3.59
N ALA A 42 -13.94 8.88 -3.94
CA ALA A 42 -15.10 9.49 -3.27
C ALA A 42 -15.81 8.53 -2.30
N ARG A 43 -15.55 7.21 -2.38
CA ARG A 43 -16.26 6.18 -1.59
C ARG A 43 -15.34 5.01 -1.20
N ALA A 44 -15.57 4.44 -0.02
CA ALA A 44 -14.76 3.36 0.54
C ALA A 44 -14.84 2.03 -0.25
N VAL A 45 -16.00 1.70 -0.83
CA VAL A 45 -16.19 0.46 -1.61
C VAL A 45 -15.28 0.44 -2.84
N ASP A 46 -15.12 1.59 -3.52
CA ASP A 46 -14.29 1.70 -4.72
C ASP A 46 -12.79 1.49 -4.41
N VAL A 47 -12.34 1.95 -3.23
CA VAL A 47 -10.97 1.76 -2.74
C VAL A 47 -10.67 0.28 -2.52
N MET A 48 -11.55 -0.43 -1.82
CA MET A 48 -11.34 -1.85 -1.50
C MET A 48 -11.28 -2.71 -2.75
N SER A 49 -12.14 -2.45 -3.73
CA SER A 49 -12.10 -3.12 -5.03
C SER A 49 -10.79 -2.83 -5.78
N ALA A 50 -10.33 -1.57 -5.81
CA ALA A 50 -9.06 -1.21 -6.43
C ALA A 50 -7.86 -1.91 -5.78
N CYS A 51 -7.84 -2.00 -4.45
CA CYS A 51 -6.78 -2.69 -3.71
C CYS A 51 -6.76 -4.19 -3.94
N ALA A 52 -7.93 -4.85 -3.96
CA ALA A 52 -8.02 -6.28 -4.26
C ALA A 52 -7.51 -6.60 -5.68
N LEU A 53 -7.90 -5.78 -6.67
CA LEU A 53 -7.42 -5.92 -8.04
C LEU A 53 -5.91 -5.67 -8.16
N ALA A 54 -5.39 -4.62 -7.49
CA ALA A 54 -3.97 -4.32 -7.46
C ALA A 54 -3.14 -5.47 -6.86
N ALA A 55 -3.59 -6.04 -5.74
CA ALA A 55 -2.95 -7.20 -5.12
C ALA A 55 -2.95 -8.42 -6.06
N GLY A 56 -4.09 -8.70 -6.71
CA GLY A 56 -4.20 -9.78 -7.69
C GLY A 56 -3.27 -9.60 -8.89
N ILE A 57 -3.19 -8.38 -9.45
CA ILE A 57 -2.28 -8.03 -10.54
C ILE A 57 -0.82 -8.22 -10.11
N HIS A 58 -0.44 -7.72 -8.93
CA HIS A 58 0.92 -7.88 -8.40
C HIS A 58 1.30 -9.36 -8.25
N ALA A 59 0.46 -10.17 -7.60
CA ALA A 59 0.73 -11.59 -7.41
C ALA A 59 0.86 -12.34 -8.75
N SER A 60 -0.09 -12.14 -9.65
CA SER A 60 -0.12 -12.83 -10.95
C SER A 60 1.05 -12.44 -11.85
N SER A 61 1.37 -11.14 -11.90
CA SER A 61 2.52 -10.64 -12.66
C SER A 61 3.87 -11.06 -12.07
N GLY A 62 3.95 -11.22 -10.74
CA GLY A 62 5.11 -11.79 -10.07
C GLY A 62 5.38 -13.23 -10.55
N GLU A 63 4.36 -14.07 -10.64
CA GLU A 63 4.49 -15.43 -11.19
C GLU A 63 4.84 -15.43 -12.69
N LEU A 64 4.25 -14.53 -13.48
CA LEU A 64 4.63 -14.37 -14.88
C LEU A 64 6.11 -13.98 -15.05
N GLY A 65 6.61 -13.05 -14.24
CA GLY A 65 8.02 -12.68 -14.27
C GLY A 65 8.93 -13.86 -13.91
N LYS A 66 8.57 -14.65 -12.90
CA LYS A 66 9.33 -15.86 -12.54
C LYS A 66 9.37 -16.86 -13.70
N LEU A 67 8.25 -17.04 -14.40
CA LEU A 67 8.15 -17.94 -15.55
C LEU A 67 9.01 -17.47 -16.73
N LEU A 68 9.02 -16.15 -17.02
CA LEU A 68 9.69 -15.59 -18.19
C LEU A 68 11.17 -15.29 -17.96
N ASP A 69 11.51 -14.71 -16.80
CA ASP A 69 12.83 -14.12 -16.51
C ASP A 69 13.52 -14.78 -15.29
N GLY A 70 12.90 -15.78 -14.66
CA GLY A 70 13.40 -16.39 -13.41
C GLY A 70 13.29 -15.47 -12.18
N ARG A 71 12.65 -14.30 -12.31
CA ARG A 71 12.50 -13.30 -11.23
C ARG A 71 11.18 -12.53 -11.36
N PRO A 72 10.54 -12.13 -10.24
CA PRO A 72 9.24 -11.46 -10.31
C PRO A 72 9.33 -10.08 -10.95
N PHE A 73 8.29 -9.70 -11.69
CA PHE A 73 8.08 -8.31 -12.08
C PHE A 73 7.70 -7.47 -10.85
N ARG A 74 8.43 -6.38 -10.61
CA ARG A 74 8.21 -5.48 -9.45
C ARG A 74 7.55 -4.16 -9.82
N GLY A 75 7.28 -3.93 -11.10
CA GLY A 75 6.66 -2.71 -11.59
C GLY A 75 5.90 -2.98 -12.87
N LEU A 76 4.72 -2.39 -12.98
CA LEU A 76 3.81 -2.47 -14.12
C LEU A 76 3.29 -1.08 -14.45
N HIS A 77 3.08 -0.86 -15.74
CA HIS A 77 2.44 0.34 -16.23
C HIS A 77 1.41 -0.06 -17.28
N HIS A 78 0.18 0.44 -17.11
CA HIS A 78 -0.91 0.23 -18.05
C HIS A 78 -1.33 1.59 -18.60
N VAL A 79 -1.41 1.67 -19.93
CA VAL A 79 -1.80 2.88 -20.65
C VAL A 79 -3.25 2.75 -21.08
N GLY A 80 -4.10 3.66 -20.62
CA GLY A 80 -5.44 3.88 -21.14
C GLY A 80 -5.52 5.12 -22.03
N ARG A 81 -6.72 5.42 -22.52
CA ARG A 81 -6.96 6.59 -23.40
C ARG A 81 -6.81 7.93 -22.68
N GLU A 82 -7.27 8.02 -21.44
CA GLU A 82 -7.28 9.25 -20.64
C GLU A 82 -6.43 9.13 -19.37
N ARG A 83 -6.35 7.91 -18.82
CA ARG A 83 -5.66 7.62 -17.57
C ARG A 83 -4.64 6.53 -17.76
N GLN A 84 -3.59 6.61 -16.95
CA GLN A 84 -2.54 5.63 -16.86
C GLN A 84 -2.49 5.09 -15.44
N ILE A 85 -2.11 3.82 -15.30
CA ILE A 85 -1.94 3.14 -14.02
C ILE A 85 -0.47 2.76 -13.88
N PHE A 86 0.16 3.17 -12.79
CA PHE A 86 1.45 2.63 -12.37
C PHE A 86 1.25 1.82 -11.09
N LEU A 87 1.77 0.59 -11.10
CA LEU A 87 1.71 -0.32 -9.97
C LEU A 87 3.12 -0.83 -9.71
N ALA A 88 3.62 -0.65 -8.48
CA ALA A 88 4.99 -1.03 -8.15
C ALA A 88 5.10 -1.58 -6.73
N GLU A 89 6.07 -2.47 -6.56
CA GLU A 89 6.45 -2.97 -5.27
C GLU A 89 7.31 -1.93 -4.54
N ALA A 90 6.88 -1.57 -3.33
CA ALA A 90 7.62 -0.72 -2.41
C ALA A 90 8.22 -1.59 -1.30
N LEU A 91 9.54 -1.58 -1.18
CA LEU A 91 10.27 -2.27 -0.12
C LEU A 91 10.75 -1.26 0.91
N TRP A 92 10.41 -1.48 2.18
CA TRP A 92 11.01 -0.74 3.30
C TRP A 92 11.13 -1.67 4.52
N PRO A 93 11.74 -1.26 5.65
CA PRO A 93 12.13 -2.17 6.73
C PRO A 93 11.03 -3.04 7.34
N ARG A 94 9.75 -2.67 7.17
CA ARG A 94 8.58 -3.40 7.70
C ARG A 94 8.00 -4.44 6.74
N GLY A 95 8.60 -4.63 5.56
CA GLY A 95 8.19 -5.63 4.59
C GLY A 95 7.89 -5.06 3.21
N THR A 96 7.11 -5.84 2.46
CA THR A 96 6.77 -5.55 1.06
C THR A 96 5.38 -4.95 0.98
N PHE A 97 5.26 -3.86 0.23
CA PHE A 97 4.01 -3.17 -0.05
C PHE A 97 3.83 -3.00 -1.55
N ILE A 98 2.61 -2.72 -1.96
CA ILE A 98 2.26 -2.40 -3.33
C ILE A 98 1.78 -0.95 -3.32
N PHE A 99 2.29 -0.18 -4.26
CA PHE A 99 1.83 1.16 -4.56
C PHE A 99 1.06 1.14 -5.86
N LEU A 100 -0.15 1.71 -5.85
CA LEU A 100 -0.98 1.92 -7.03
C LEU A 100 -1.23 3.41 -7.20
N THR A 101 -0.96 3.95 -8.38
CA THR A 101 -1.28 5.35 -8.71
C THR A 101 -1.96 5.45 -10.07
N VAL A 102 -2.87 6.42 -10.18
CA VAL A 102 -3.56 6.78 -11.42
C VAL A 102 -3.26 8.22 -11.74
N PHE A 103 -2.90 8.48 -12.99
CA PHE A 103 -2.55 9.81 -13.46
C PHE A 103 -2.98 10.04 -14.90
N GLY A 104 -3.35 11.29 -15.20
CA GLY A 104 -3.80 11.73 -16.53
C GLY A 104 -2.68 12.37 -17.36
N SER A 105 -3.07 13.23 -18.30
CA SER A 105 -2.16 13.95 -19.21
C SER A 105 -1.26 14.97 -18.52
N GLU A 106 -1.64 15.44 -17.34
CA GLU A 106 -0.88 16.43 -16.56
C GLU A 106 0.37 15.84 -15.90
N SER A 107 0.58 14.51 -16.02
CA SER A 107 1.72 13.79 -15.47
C SER A 107 2.34 12.85 -16.50
N SER A 108 3.49 12.26 -16.15
CA SER A 108 4.18 11.29 -16.99
C SER A 108 4.70 10.12 -16.17
N LEU A 109 4.89 8.97 -16.84
CA LEU A 109 5.47 7.79 -16.21
C LEU A 109 6.85 8.07 -15.60
N GLY A 110 7.67 8.89 -16.26
CA GLY A 110 9.00 9.25 -15.76
C GLY A 110 8.93 10.03 -14.44
N LEU A 111 8.02 11.02 -14.38
CA LEU A 111 7.77 11.80 -13.18
C LEU A 111 7.24 10.93 -12.03
N VAL A 112 6.25 10.08 -12.33
CA VAL A 112 5.67 9.15 -11.36
C VAL A 112 6.71 8.18 -10.80
N ARG A 113 7.61 7.66 -11.63
CA ARG A 113 8.70 6.77 -11.17
C ARG A 113 9.69 7.49 -10.27
N LEU A 114 10.11 8.70 -10.66
CA LEU A 114 11.03 9.51 -9.87
C LEU A 114 10.48 9.73 -8.45
N TYR A 115 9.26 10.25 -8.35
CA TYR A 115 8.67 10.55 -7.05
C TYR A 115 8.20 9.29 -6.30
N PHE A 116 7.98 8.17 -6.99
CA PHE A 116 7.78 6.88 -6.32
C PHE A 116 9.04 6.44 -5.59
N ASP A 117 10.22 6.57 -6.20
CA ASP A 117 11.48 6.23 -5.55
C ASP A 117 11.74 7.15 -4.33
N GLU A 118 11.44 8.45 -4.45
CA GLU A 118 11.51 9.39 -3.34
C GLU A 118 10.49 9.08 -2.23
N LEU A 119 9.26 8.70 -2.60
CA LEU A 119 8.24 8.23 -1.66
C LEU A 119 8.74 7.04 -0.84
N VAL A 120 9.32 6.02 -1.50
CA VAL A 120 9.86 4.83 -0.82
C VAL A 120 11.00 5.19 0.13
N ALA A 121 11.90 6.09 -0.29
CA ALA A 121 12.98 6.58 0.57
C ALA A 121 12.45 7.35 1.79
N ALA A 122 11.47 8.23 1.58
CA ALA A 122 10.86 9.01 2.65
C ALA A 122 10.08 8.12 3.64
N LEU A 123 9.34 7.11 3.14
CA LEU A 123 8.67 6.13 3.98
C LEU A 123 9.66 5.32 4.81
N THR A 124 10.78 4.90 4.21
CA THR A 124 11.87 4.20 4.91
C THR A 124 12.46 5.05 6.03
N SER A 125 12.66 6.36 5.77
CA SER A 125 13.21 7.28 6.77
C SER A 125 12.22 7.64 7.88
N ALA A 126 10.93 7.71 7.57
CA ALA A 126 9.88 8.13 8.50
C ALA A 126 9.33 6.97 9.36
N ALA A 127 9.45 5.73 8.87
CA ALA A 127 9.00 4.56 9.60
C ALA A 127 9.71 4.45 10.97
N PRO A 128 8.95 4.23 12.07
CA PRO A 128 9.55 4.03 13.37
C PRO A 128 10.51 2.84 13.34
N LYS A 129 11.71 3.01 13.90
CA LYS A 129 12.69 1.93 14.04
C LYS A 129 12.04 0.77 14.78
N GLU A 130 12.18 -0.43 14.22
CA GLU A 130 11.63 -1.64 14.80
C GLU A 130 12.18 -1.80 16.22
N VAL A 131 11.31 -1.66 17.22
CA VAL A 131 11.66 -2.00 18.59
C VAL A 131 11.66 -3.51 18.63
N ALA A 132 12.84 -4.11 18.83
CA ALA A 132 12.96 -5.56 19.00
C ALA A 132 11.87 -6.03 19.97
N PRO A 133 11.17 -7.16 19.69
CA PRO A 133 10.09 -7.61 20.54
C PRO A 133 10.66 -7.83 21.94
N THR A 134 10.37 -6.90 22.86
CA THR A 134 10.50 -7.12 24.29
C THR A 134 9.62 -8.31 24.61
N THR A 135 10.25 -9.44 24.94
CA THR A 135 9.77 -10.65 25.66
C THR A 135 8.27 -10.98 25.53
N PRO A 136 7.84 -12.20 25.16
CA PRO A 136 6.42 -12.49 24.94
C PRO A 136 5.59 -12.40 26.23
N ALA A 137 5.15 -11.19 26.59
CA ALA A 137 4.15 -10.93 27.62
C ALA A 137 2.74 -11.33 27.14
N LEU A 138 2.59 -11.72 25.86
CA LEU A 138 1.33 -12.20 25.31
C LEU A 138 0.91 -13.58 25.84
N ALA A 139 1.83 -14.44 26.28
CA ALA A 139 1.50 -15.86 26.44
C ALA A 139 0.49 -16.16 27.57
N GLU A 140 0.50 -15.41 28.68
CA GLU A 140 -0.27 -15.81 29.87
C GLU A 140 -1.75 -15.39 29.85
N HIS A 141 -2.11 -14.38 29.05
CA HIS A 141 -3.49 -13.84 29.04
C HIS A 141 -4.12 -13.71 27.64
N PHE A 142 -3.36 -13.89 26.56
CA PHE A 142 -3.86 -13.71 25.20
C PHE A 142 -5.07 -14.58 24.87
N GLU A 143 -5.07 -15.87 25.21
CA GLU A 143 -6.22 -16.73 24.93
C GLU A 143 -7.49 -16.28 25.66
N ARG A 144 -7.35 -15.82 26.90
CA ARG A 144 -8.49 -15.36 27.70
C ARG A 144 -9.05 -14.06 27.15
N ASP A 145 -8.17 -13.11 26.86
CA ASP A 145 -8.55 -11.79 26.33
C ASP A 145 -9.13 -11.93 24.91
N LEU A 146 -8.55 -12.80 24.07
CA LEU A 146 -9.06 -13.13 22.74
C LEU A 146 -10.47 -13.72 22.83
N ASN A 147 -10.67 -14.75 23.66
CA ASN A 147 -11.97 -15.40 23.79
C ASN A 147 -13.04 -14.46 24.36
N HIS A 148 -12.68 -13.61 25.33
CA HIS A 148 -13.58 -12.59 25.86
C HIS A 148 -14.00 -11.60 24.77
N ASN A 149 -13.04 -11.03 24.05
CA ASN A 149 -13.32 -10.07 22.99
C ASN A 149 -14.14 -10.69 21.83
N LEU A 150 -13.86 -11.95 21.46
CA LEU A 150 -14.65 -12.68 20.48
C LEU A 150 -16.09 -12.91 20.99
N ALA A 151 -16.27 -13.30 22.25
CA ALA A 151 -17.60 -13.48 22.83
C ALA A 151 -18.40 -12.18 22.82
N VAL A 152 -17.77 -11.04 23.15
CA VAL A 152 -18.38 -9.70 23.06
C VAL A 152 -18.74 -9.36 21.61
N LEU A 153 -17.83 -9.56 20.66
CA LEU A 153 -18.05 -9.27 19.24
C LEU A 153 -19.19 -10.09 18.62
N PHE A 154 -19.36 -11.34 19.05
CA PHE A 154 -20.42 -12.23 18.56
C PHE A 154 -21.65 -12.30 19.47
N GLY A 155 -21.78 -11.42 20.47
CA GLY A 155 -22.95 -11.32 21.34
C GLY A 155 -23.21 -12.58 22.18
N ARG A 156 -22.15 -13.28 22.59
CA ARG A 156 -22.18 -14.52 23.39
C ARG A 156 -21.76 -14.30 24.85
N ALA A 157 -21.60 -13.06 25.28
CA ALA A 157 -21.21 -12.67 26.63
C ALA A 157 -22.41 -12.49 27.56
#